data_AF-A0A6C0K7J4-F1
#
_entry.id   AF-A0A6C0K7J4-F1
#
_cell.length_a   1.000
_cell.length_b   1.000
_cell.length_c   1.000
_cell.angle_alpha   90.00
_cell.angle_beta   90.00
_cell.angle_gamma   90.00
#
_symmetry.space_group_name_H-M   'P 1'
#
loop_
_entity.id
_entity.type
_entity.pdbx_description
1 polymer ?
#
loop_
_entity_poly.entity_id
_entity_poly.type
_entity_poly.pdbx_seq_one_letter_code
_entity_poly.pdbx_strand_id
1 'polypeptide(L)'
;MKYIDALRKYNENKDKWCMPRRGSVDYLEIRDIMKEKGATKKTSSLLLLTPPLTPLSRIKLELLNVSGRNNNCFFNSVYLLLKETSDGGKWKSGSYLRRFLTASFLEKAEITRTVRRFLMYLELVQQYIKDGMGSEEIAELLAVNAVEIRSLRKGNIKRVDLTNQEGIERLLDRHFKVLGRMPSQPEMSLTINYFKNKYDIVVLSIIIDDARKRDELLEEVRNKITEKLENAIKSSGSSRLSNNIKKYRFGVIITDNTHYQLLKINNKVLSTIGEIKRFIASQNTSFSFRRTNVASRSSS
;
A
#
# COMPACT_ATOMS: atom_id res chain seq x y z
N MET A 1 -18.12 20.31 19.29
CA MET A 1 -17.07 20.96 20.11
C MET A 1 -15.91 21.37 19.20
N LYS A 2 -15.19 22.49 19.45
CA LYS A 2 -14.00 22.83 18.64
C LYS A 2 -12.86 21.84 18.97
N TYR A 3 -11.93 21.64 18.03
CA TYR A 3 -10.87 20.63 18.18
C TYR A 3 -10.02 20.86 19.43
N ILE A 4 -9.71 22.12 19.75
CA ILE A 4 -8.90 22.47 20.93
C ILE A 4 -9.58 22.11 22.26
N ASP A 5 -10.90 22.23 22.33
CA ASP A 5 -11.67 21.88 23.52
C ASP A 5 -11.77 20.36 23.68
N ALA A 6 -11.91 19.63 22.57
CA ALA A 6 -11.91 18.17 22.56
C ALA A 6 -10.53 17.59 22.88
N LEU A 7 -9.47 18.24 22.42
CA LEU A 7 -8.09 17.92 22.78
C LEU A 7 -7.83 18.15 24.26
N ARG A 8 -8.40 19.21 24.85
CA ARG A 8 -8.31 19.48 26.29
C ARG A 8 -9.00 18.39 27.11
N LYS A 9 -10.22 18.03 26.73
CA LYS A 9 -10.97 16.94 27.37
C LYS A 9 -10.26 15.59 27.23
N TYR A 10 -9.65 15.32 26.08
CA TYR A 10 -8.85 14.11 25.84
C TYR A 10 -7.61 14.00 26.74
N ASN A 11 -7.00 15.13 27.11
CA ASN A 11 -5.79 15.16 27.93
C ASN A 11 -6.06 15.42 29.43
N GLU A 12 -7.31 15.58 29.86
CA GLU A 12 -7.68 16.04 31.20
C GLU A 12 -7.21 15.12 32.34
N ASN A 13 -7.04 13.82 32.06
CA ASN A 13 -6.58 12.81 33.01
C ASN A 13 -5.22 12.20 32.63
N LYS A 14 -4.43 12.89 31.80
CA LYS A 14 -3.11 12.40 31.34
C LYS A 14 -1.99 13.21 31.97
N ASP A 15 -0.94 12.50 32.37
CA ASP A 15 0.24 13.08 33.04
C ASP A 15 1.01 14.05 32.13
N LYS A 16 0.84 13.93 30.80
CA LYS A 16 1.50 14.77 29.81
C LYS A 16 0.53 15.15 28.69
N TRP A 17 0.54 16.44 28.36
CA TRP A 17 -0.24 16.97 27.26
C TRP A 17 0.33 16.52 25.91
N CYS A 18 -0.47 15.80 25.13
CA CYS A 18 -0.07 15.31 23.81
C CYS A 18 -1.05 15.78 22.73
N MET A 19 -0.51 16.27 21.61
CA MET A 19 -1.27 16.56 20.40
C MET A 19 -1.04 15.45 19.37
N PRO A 20 -2.00 14.52 19.19
CA PRO A 20 -1.78 13.35 18.36
C PRO A 20 -1.77 13.68 16.86
N ARG A 21 -0.98 12.90 16.11
CA ARG A 21 -0.85 13.04 14.65
C ARG A 21 -2.16 12.68 13.95
N ARG A 22 -2.48 13.41 12.89
CA ARG A 22 -3.72 13.22 12.12
C ARG A 22 -3.84 11.77 11.60
N GLY A 23 -4.91 11.10 11.99
CA GLY A 23 -5.20 9.71 11.60
C GLY A 23 -4.70 8.64 12.57
N SER A 24 -4.02 9.01 13.66
CA SER A 24 -3.75 8.07 14.75
C SER A 24 -5.03 7.71 15.51
N VAL A 25 -5.01 6.63 16.28
CA VAL A 25 -6.11 6.20 17.15
C VAL A 25 -6.54 7.34 18.07
N ASP A 26 -5.59 7.95 18.76
CA ASP A 26 -5.76 9.14 19.61
C ASP A 26 -6.41 10.33 18.89
N TYR A 27 -6.07 10.56 17.62
CA TYR A 27 -6.70 11.61 16.81
C TYR A 27 -8.14 11.28 16.46
N LEU A 28 -8.46 10.00 16.24
CA LEU A 28 -9.82 9.52 16.00
C LEU A 28 -10.68 9.62 17.27
N GLU A 29 -10.12 9.35 18.44
CA GLU A 29 -10.79 9.53 19.73
C GLU A 29 -11.15 11.01 19.99
N ILE A 30 -10.21 11.94 19.77
CA ILE A 30 -10.51 13.38 19.84
C ILE A 30 -11.58 13.76 18.83
N ARG A 31 -11.53 13.19 17.63
CA ARG A 31 -12.53 13.41 16.57
C ARG A 31 -13.90 12.89 16.93
N ASP A 32 -14.00 11.88 17.78
CA ASP A 32 -15.25 11.32 18.27
C ASP A 32 -15.77 12.10 19.49
N ILE A 33 -14.89 12.57 20.39
CA ILE A 33 -15.23 13.56 21.44
C ILE A 33 -15.78 14.85 20.81
N MET A 34 -15.23 15.28 19.68
CA MET A 34 -15.77 16.43 18.93
C MET A 34 -17.21 16.21 18.42
N LYS A 35 -17.57 14.95 18.14
CA LYS A 35 -18.87 14.50 17.59
C LYS A 35 -19.88 14.11 18.67
N GLU A 36 -19.51 14.06 19.96
CA GLU A 36 -20.42 13.79 21.09
C GLU A 36 -21.40 14.95 21.35
N LYS A 37 -22.20 15.29 20.35
CA LYS A 37 -23.60 15.67 20.51
C LYS A 37 -24.38 14.98 19.38
N GLY A 38 -24.87 13.78 19.69
CA GLY A 38 -25.86 13.07 18.89
C GLY A 38 -25.33 11.85 18.13
N ALA A 39 -25.36 10.68 18.77
CA ALA A 39 -25.91 9.43 18.23
C ALA A 39 -25.37 8.23 19.01
N THR A 40 -26.27 7.61 19.77
CA THR A 40 -26.23 6.21 20.18
C THR A 40 -25.71 5.30 19.05
N LYS A 41 -24.63 4.57 19.31
CA LYS A 41 -24.09 3.52 18.42
C LYS A 41 -25.15 2.44 18.18
N LYS A 42 -25.86 2.52 17.05
CA LYS A 42 -26.49 1.35 16.43
C LYS A 42 -25.38 0.50 15.81
N THR A 43 -25.20 -0.70 16.34
CA THR A 43 -24.56 -1.82 15.68
C THR A 43 -25.28 -2.06 14.35
N SER A 44 -24.62 -1.80 13.22
CA SER A 44 -25.17 -2.06 11.89
C SER A 44 -25.24 -3.57 11.64
N SER A 45 -26.39 -4.14 11.96
CA SER A 45 -26.87 -5.47 11.60
C SER A 45 -27.17 -5.56 10.10
N LEU A 46 -26.12 -5.66 9.27
CA LEU A 46 -26.24 -5.89 7.82
C LEU A 46 -25.57 -7.20 7.36
N LEU A 47 -25.31 -8.13 8.29
CA LEU A 47 -24.59 -9.39 8.04
C LEU A 47 -25.42 -10.67 8.17
N LEU A 48 -26.73 -10.60 8.38
CA LEU A 48 -27.57 -11.80 8.46
C LEU A 48 -28.38 -11.94 7.19
N LEU A 49 -27.86 -12.74 6.25
CA LEU A 49 -28.59 -13.68 5.39
C LEU A 49 -27.64 -14.30 4.36
N THR A 50 -27.03 -15.45 4.70
CA THR A 50 -26.57 -16.45 3.71
C THR A 50 -26.76 -17.87 4.26
N PRO A 51 -27.22 -18.83 3.44
CA PRO A 51 -27.59 -20.19 3.85
C PRO A 51 -26.36 -21.04 4.24
N PRO A 52 -26.54 -22.22 4.88
CA PRO A 52 -25.45 -22.96 5.49
C PRO A 52 -24.44 -23.41 4.44
N LEU A 53 -23.21 -22.93 4.56
CA LEU A 53 -22.09 -23.35 3.74
C LEU A 53 -21.67 -24.77 4.18
N THR A 54 -21.53 -25.65 3.19
CA THR A 54 -20.75 -26.90 3.21
C THR A 54 -19.55 -26.85 4.16
N PRO A 55 -19.08 -28.00 4.71
CA PRO A 55 -17.97 -28.03 5.67
C PRO A 55 -16.83 -27.17 5.16
N LEU A 56 -16.48 -26.13 5.92
CA LEU A 56 -15.43 -25.18 5.55
C LEU A 56 -14.15 -25.99 5.31
N SER A 57 -13.82 -26.20 4.04
CA SER A 57 -12.50 -26.71 3.68
C SER A 57 -11.48 -25.73 4.26
N ARG A 58 -10.51 -26.29 5.00
CA ARG A 58 -9.51 -25.51 5.73
C ARG A 58 -8.83 -24.52 4.77
N ILE A 59 -8.95 -23.22 5.05
CA ILE A 59 -8.36 -22.14 4.26
C ILE A 59 -6.84 -22.24 4.36
N LYS A 60 -6.19 -22.33 3.21
CA LYS A 60 -4.72 -22.40 3.12
C LYS A 60 -4.15 -21.01 2.92
N LEU A 61 -3.38 -20.53 3.88
CA LEU A 61 -2.63 -19.29 3.78
C LEU A 61 -1.16 -19.60 3.54
N GLU A 62 -0.57 -18.89 2.60
CA GLU A 62 0.85 -18.99 2.32
C GLU A 62 1.42 -17.58 2.12
N LEU A 63 2.43 -17.23 2.90
CA LEU A 63 3.16 -15.99 2.75
C LEU A 63 4.36 -16.24 1.85
N LEU A 64 4.29 -15.67 0.65
CA LEU A 64 5.36 -15.72 -0.32
C LEU A 64 6.37 -14.61 -0.05
N ASN A 65 7.54 -15.02 0.43
CA ASN A 65 8.68 -14.14 0.62
C ASN A 65 9.40 -13.97 -0.71
N VAL A 66 9.27 -12.81 -1.35
CA VAL A 66 9.85 -12.56 -2.68
C VAL A 66 11.26 -12.00 -2.55
N SER A 67 12.11 -12.17 -3.56
CA SER A 67 13.47 -11.63 -3.48
C SER A 67 13.48 -10.10 -3.30
N GLY A 68 14.24 -9.64 -2.30
CA GLY A 68 14.53 -8.22 -2.05
C GLY A 68 15.72 -7.67 -2.86
N ARG A 69 16.36 -8.50 -3.71
CA ARG A 69 17.55 -8.09 -4.47
C ARG A 69 17.28 -6.80 -5.24
N ASN A 70 18.21 -5.85 -5.13
CA ASN A 70 18.13 -4.52 -5.73
C ASN A 70 16.91 -3.69 -5.31
N ASN A 71 16.36 -3.92 -4.10
CA ASN A 71 15.20 -3.21 -3.56
C ASN A 71 13.94 -3.34 -4.43
N ASN A 72 13.78 -4.52 -5.05
CA ASN A 72 12.72 -4.79 -6.03
C ASN A 72 11.59 -5.68 -5.49
N CYS A 73 11.54 -5.96 -4.19
CA CYS A 73 10.53 -6.83 -3.57
C CYS A 73 9.09 -6.37 -3.88
N PHE A 74 8.80 -5.06 -3.86
CA PHE A 74 7.48 -4.56 -4.28
C PHE A 74 7.11 -4.99 -5.70
N PHE A 75 8.00 -4.73 -6.68
CA PHE A 75 7.76 -5.08 -8.08
C PHE A 75 7.74 -6.59 -8.32
N ASN A 76 8.53 -7.36 -7.57
CA ASN A 76 8.47 -8.82 -7.59
C ASN A 76 7.11 -9.33 -7.07
N SER A 77 6.55 -8.72 -6.02
CA SER A 77 5.23 -9.05 -5.50
C SER A 77 4.12 -8.75 -6.50
N VAL A 78 4.08 -7.54 -7.07
CA VAL A 78 3.05 -7.20 -8.07
C VAL A 78 3.24 -7.96 -9.39
N TYR A 79 4.47 -8.32 -9.75
CA TYR A 79 4.74 -9.21 -10.88
C TYR A 79 4.07 -10.58 -10.71
N LEU A 80 4.16 -11.18 -9.52
CA LEU A 80 3.49 -12.46 -9.25
C LEU A 80 1.97 -12.35 -9.36
N LEU A 81 1.37 -11.21 -9.01
CA LEU A 81 -0.05 -10.96 -9.25
C LEU A 81 -0.38 -11.00 -10.75
N LEU A 82 0.46 -10.40 -11.59
CA LEU A 82 0.25 -10.41 -13.05
C LEU A 82 0.40 -11.79 -13.65
N LYS A 83 1.23 -12.69 -13.09
CA LYS A 83 1.39 -14.05 -13.62
C LYS A 83 0.09 -14.85 -13.62
N GLU A 84 -0.86 -14.52 -12.74
CA GLU A 84 -2.20 -15.12 -12.68
C GLU A 84 -3.23 -14.40 -13.59
N THR A 85 -2.77 -13.49 -14.46
CA THR A 85 -3.61 -12.86 -15.49
C THR A 85 -3.39 -13.55 -16.84
N SER A 86 -4.31 -13.34 -17.78
CA SER A 86 -4.12 -13.75 -19.18
C SER A 86 -2.84 -13.17 -19.80
N ASP A 87 -2.38 -12.02 -19.29
CA ASP A 87 -1.18 -11.32 -19.73
C ASP A 87 0.08 -11.76 -18.98
N GLY A 88 0.00 -12.74 -18.08
CA GLY A 88 1.11 -13.18 -17.23
C GLY A 88 2.36 -13.61 -17.99
N GLY A 89 2.18 -14.18 -19.19
CA GLY A 89 3.27 -14.62 -20.06
C GLY A 89 4.08 -13.47 -20.70
N LYS A 90 3.54 -12.24 -20.73
CA LYS A 90 4.24 -11.07 -21.29
C LYS A 90 5.38 -10.60 -20.38
N TRP A 91 5.32 -10.90 -19.10
CA TRP A 91 6.22 -10.34 -18.09
C TRP A 91 7.34 -11.32 -17.72
N LYS A 92 8.59 -10.90 -17.95
CA LYS A 92 9.76 -11.74 -17.68
C LYS A 92 10.19 -11.75 -16.21
N SER A 93 10.10 -10.61 -15.54
CA SER A 93 10.50 -10.44 -14.14
C SER A 93 9.92 -9.16 -13.54
N GLY A 94 9.98 -9.02 -12.21
CA GLY A 94 9.63 -7.75 -11.55
C GLY A 94 10.53 -6.59 -11.98
N SER A 95 11.81 -6.82 -12.25
CA SER A 95 12.72 -5.76 -12.74
C SER A 95 12.34 -5.31 -14.14
N TYR A 96 11.93 -6.25 -15.01
CA TYR A 96 11.42 -5.91 -16.34
C TYR A 96 10.14 -5.10 -16.24
N LEU A 97 9.20 -5.53 -15.39
CA LEU A 97 7.95 -4.82 -15.12
C LEU A 97 8.20 -3.40 -14.62
N ARG A 98 9.11 -3.22 -13.64
CA ARG A 98 9.47 -1.89 -13.11
C ARG A 98 9.92 -0.94 -14.22
N ARG A 99 10.88 -1.37 -15.05
CA ARG A 99 11.41 -0.55 -16.15
C ARG A 99 10.32 -0.15 -17.14
N PHE A 100 9.45 -1.10 -17.50
CA PHE A 100 8.32 -0.83 -18.38
C PHE A 100 7.39 0.22 -17.75
N LEU A 101 6.99 0.02 -16.49
CA LEU A 101 6.06 0.92 -15.81
C LEU A 101 6.64 2.33 -15.64
N THR A 102 7.89 2.46 -15.20
CA THR A 102 8.51 3.77 -15.01
C THR A 102 8.70 4.52 -16.32
N ALA A 103 8.91 3.82 -17.44
CA ALA A 103 8.87 4.44 -18.76
C ALA A 103 7.45 4.89 -19.13
N SER A 104 6.44 4.04 -18.91
CA SER A 104 5.04 4.37 -19.22
C SER A 104 4.51 5.57 -18.40
N PHE A 105 5.01 5.76 -17.17
CA PHE A 105 4.63 6.89 -16.32
C PHE A 105 5.12 8.24 -16.87
N LEU A 106 6.09 8.24 -17.77
CA LEU A 106 6.65 9.43 -18.42
C LEU A 106 6.06 9.67 -19.81
N GLU A 107 5.20 8.79 -20.31
CA GLU A 107 4.51 9.02 -21.58
C GLU A 107 3.55 10.21 -21.47
N LYS A 108 3.35 10.91 -22.60
CA LYS A 108 2.51 12.12 -22.68
C LYS A 108 1.09 11.92 -22.11
N ALA A 109 0.53 10.71 -22.24
CA ALA A 109 -0.79 10.39 -21.71
C ALA A 109 -0.86 10.29 -20.17
N GLU A 110 0.29 10.05 -19.51
CA GLU A 110 0.38 9.74 -18.09
C GLU A 110 1.15 10.81 -17.29
N ILE A 111 2.02 11.59 -17.94
CA ILE A 111 2.97 12.49 -17.27
C ILE A 111 2.31 13.48 -16.31
N THR A 112 1.20 14.11 -16.67
CA THR A 112 0.49 15.05 -15.77
C THR A 112 0.02 14.35 -14.49
N ARG A 113 -0.43 13.09 -14.59
CA ARG A 113 -0.82 12.29 -13.41
C ARG A 113 0.41 11.92 -12.58
N THR A 114 1.49 11.54 -13.22
CA THR A 114 2.76 11.21 -12.56
C THR A 114 3.31 12.40 -11.80
N VAL A 115 3.41 13.57 -12.43
CA VAL A 115 3.84 14.83 -11.79
C VAL A 115 2.99 15.14 -10.57
N ARG A 116 1.66 15.10 -10.70
CA ARG A 116 0.74 15.36 -9.58
C ARG A 116 0.96 14.40 -8.40
N ARG A 117 1.30 13.14 -8.65
CA ARG A 117 1.57 12.14 -7.60
C ARG A 117 2.93 12.35 -6.93
N PHE A 118 3.92 12.81 -7.68
CA PHE A 118 5.28 13.02 -7.19
C PHE A 118 5.50 14.38 -6.55
N LEU A 119 4.68 15.40 -6.86
CA LEU A 119 4.92 16.79 -6.46
C LEU A 119 5.24 16.95 -4.97
N MET A 120 4.33 16.52 -4.09
CA MET A 120 4.52 16.62 -2.63
C MET A 120 5.78 15.90 -2.15
N TYR A 121 6.09 14.74 -2.74
CA TYR A 121 7.29 13.98 -2.39
C TYR A 121 8.57 14.73 -2.81
N LEU A 122 8.59 15.28 -4.02
CA LEU A 122 9.72 16.07 -4.52
C LEU A 122 9.89 17.39 -3.76
N GLU A 123 8.80 18.05 -3.38
CA GLU A 123 8.81 19.27 -2.56
C GLU A 123 9.43 19.00 -1.18
N LEU A 124 9.02 17.92 -0.51
CA LEU A 124 9.60 17.51 0.77
C LEU A 124 11.09 17.22 0.65
N VAL A 125 11.49 16.40 -0.34
CA VAL A 125 12.91 16.10 -0.58
C VAL A 125 13.70 17.38 -0.88
N GLN A 126 13.16 18.27 -1.72
CA GLN A 126 13.82 19.52 -2.07
C GLN A 126 14.00 20.43 -0.85
N GLN A 127 12.96 20.56 -0.02
CA GLN A 127 13.00 21.36 1.20
C GLN A 127 14.06 20.82 2.16
N TYR A 128 14.05 19.52 2.43
CA TYR A 128 15.02 18.87 3.30
C TYR A 128 16.47 19.03 2.83
N ILE A 129 16.70 18.97 1.51
CA ILE A 129 18.03 19.25 0.92
C ILE A 129 18.42 20.73 1.08
N LYS A 130 17.46 21.66 0.98
CA LYS A 130 17.70 23.09 1.20
C LYS A 130 18.06 23.38 2.66
N ASP A 131 17.44 22.65 3.58
CA ASP A 131 17.70 22.74 5.03
C ASP A 131 19.03 22.09 5.45
N GLY A 132 19.77 21.49 4.52
CA GLY A 132 21.11 20.96 4.76
C GLY A 132 21.18 19.53 5.27
N MET A 133 20.05 18.82 5.39
CA MET A 133 20.02 17.43 5.87
C MET A 133 20.82 16.46 4.99
N GLY A 134 21.27 15.35 5.56
CA GLY A 134 22.00 14.28 4.85
C GLY A 134 21.11 13.44 3.92
N SER A 135 21.68 12.62 3.03
CA SER A 135 20.84 11.74 2.18
C SER A 135 20.24 10.58 2.98
N GLU A 136 20.98 10.12 3.98
CA GLU A 136 20.67 9.02 4.89
C GLU A 136 19.52 9.40 5.83
N GLU A 137 19.61 10.59 6.43
CA GLU A 137 18.56 11.16 7.30
C GLU A 137 17.23 11.36 6.54
N ILE A 138 17.29 11.94 5.34
CA ILE A 138 16.09 12.11 4.50
C ILE A 138 15.51 10.76 4.11
N ALA A 139 16.35 9.77 3.82
CA ALA A 139 15.91 8.43 3.45
C ALA A 139 15.14 7.76 4.60
N GLU A 140 15.63 7.90 5.83
CA GLU A 140 14.95 7.42 7.03
C GLU A 140 13.58 8.10 7.22
N LEU A 141 13.53 9.44 7.15
CA LEU A 141 12.29 10.21 7.28
C LEU A 141 11.21 9.83 6.25
N LEU A 142 11.65 9.48 5.05
CA LEU A 142 10.77 9.13 3.93
C LEU A 142 10.58 7.63 3.73
N ALA A 143 11.12 6.80 4.64
CA ALA A 143 11.08 5.34 4.57
C ALA A 143 11.51 4.78 3.19
N VAL A 144 12.60 5.33 2.66
CA VAL A 144 13.27 4.88 1.43
C VAL A 144 14.74 4.60 1.71
N ASN A 145 15.50 4.13 0.72
CA ASN A 145 16.94 3.99 0.88
C ASN A 145 17.71 5.25 0.46
N ALA A 146 18.95 5.40 0.93
CA ALA A 146 19.79 6.55 0.57
C ALA A 146 20.04 6.67 -0.94
N VAL A 147 19.92 5.58 -1.71
CA VAL A 147 20.05 5.60 -3.18
C VAL A 147 18.94 6.42 -3.83
N GLU A 148 17.70 6.35 -3.33
CA GLU A 148 16.57 7.19 -3.78
C GLU A 148 16.86 8.67 -3.59
N ILE A 149 17.42 9.08 -2.45
CA ILE A 149 17.68 10.48 -2.19
C ILE A 149 18.90 10.97 -2.97
N ARG A 150 19.94 10.14 -3.06
CA ARG A 150 21.15 10.45 -3.84
C ARG A 150 20.85 10.58 -5.33
N SER A 151 19.92 9.81 -5.91
CA SER A 151 19.53 9.99 -7.32
C SER A 151 18.83 11.32 -7.56
N LEU A 152 17.95 11.77 -6.66
CA LEU A 152 17.32 13.09 -6.76
C LEU A 152 18.35 14.23 -6.61
N ARG A 153 19.30 14.10 -5.67
CA ARG A 153 20.42 15.05 -5.53
C ARG A 153 21.26 15.14 -6.79
N LYS A 154 21.64 14.00 -7.37
CA LYS A 154 22.37 13.94 -8.65
C LYS A 154 21.57 14.55 -9.80
N GLY A 155 20.25 14.44 -9.75
CA GLY A 155 19.33 15.12 -10.66
C GLY A 155 19.22 16.65 -10.45
N ASN A 156 19.95 17.21 -9.48
CA ASN A 156 19.95 18.61 -9.07
C ASN A 156 18.58 19.11 -8.57
N ILE A 157 17.84 18.25 -7.85
CA ILE A 157 16.51 18.57 -7.33
C ILE A 157 16.47 19.89 -6.55
N LYS A 158 17.55 20.29 -5.87
CA LYS A 158 17.65 21.57 -5.14
C LYS A 158 17.31 22.80 -6.01
N ARG A 159 17.63 22.74 -7.31
CA ARG A 159 17.43 23.85 -8.27
C ARG A 159 16.31 23.60 -9.29
N VAL A 160 15.65 22.45 -9.25
CA VAL A 160 14.54 22.15 -10.16
C VAL A 160 13.34 23.01 -9.79
N ASP A 161 12.76 23.71 -10.76
CA ASP A 161 11.47 24.36 -10.61
C ASP A 161 10.35 23.30 -10.60
N LEU A 162 9.79 23.05 -9.42
CA LEU A 162 8.70 22.08 -9.23
C LEU A 162 7.32 22.60 -9.66
N THR A 163 7.23 23.86 -10.08
CA THR A 163 6.02 24.38 -10.74
C THR A 163 5.97 24.03 -12.22
N ASN A 164 7.13 23.68 -12.81
CA ASN A 164 7.26 23.32 -14.22
C ASN A 164 7.23 21.80 -14.41
N GLN A 165 6.21 21.31 -15.13
CA GLN A 165 6.04 19.89 -15.44
C GLN A 165 7.24 19.28 -16.17
N GLU A 166 7.82 20.01 -17.13
CA GLU A 166 8.95 19.52 -17.94
C GLU A 166 10.22 19.37 -17.10
N GLY A 167 10.41 20.26 -16.10
CA GLY A 167 11.48 20.16 -15.12
C GLY A 167 11.38 18.88 -14.28
N ILE A 168 10.17 18.57 -13.82
CA ILE A 168 9.87 17.34 -13.07
C ILE A 168 10.05 16.10 -13.95
N GLU A 169 9.56 16.12 -15.18
CA GLU A 169 9.69 15.01 -16.13
C GLU A 169 11.17 14.64 -16.36
N ARG A 170 12.02 15.63 -16.68
CA ARG A 170 13.48 15.41 -16.87
C ARG A 170 14.19 14.92 -15.62
N LEU A 171 13.71 15.32 -14.44
CA LEU A 171 14.23 14.81 -13.17
C LEU A 171 13.85 13.34 -13.01
N LEU A 172 12.56 13.01 -13.20
CA LEU A 172 12.04 11.65 -13.02
C LEU A 172 12.61 10.68 -14.05
N ASP A 173 12.81 11.09 -15.31
CA ASP A 173 13.43 10.25 -16.35
C ASP A 173 14.83 9.75 -15.94
N ARG A 174 15.66 10.65 -15.41
CA ARG A 174 17.00 10.30 -14.90
C ARG A 174 16.90 9.49 -13.61
N HIS A 175 16.01 9.89 -12.69
CA HIS A 175 15.80 9.24 -11.40
C HIS A 175 15.35 7.78 -11.53
N PHE A 176 14.41 7.50 -12.43
CA PHE A 176 13.84 6.16 -12.61
C PHE A 176 14.85 5.14 -13.17
N LYS A 177 15.88 5.60 -13.90
CA LYS A 177 16.92 4.75 -14.48
C LYS A 177 17.98 4.30 -13.45
N VAL A 178 18.01 4.89 -12.26
CA VAL A 178 19.01 4.56 -11.23
C VAL A 178 18.72 3.19 -10.60
N LEU A 179 19.71 2.29 -10.67
CA LEU A 179 19.65 0.95 -10.12
C LEU A 179 19.78 0.93 -8.60
N GLY A 180 19.22 -0.10 -7.96
CA GLY A 180 19.31 -0.30 -6.51
C GLY A 180 18.45 0.66 -5.68
N ARG A 181 17.64 1.49 -6.35
CA ARG A 181 16.77 2.48 -5.74
C ARG A 181 15.51 1.83 -5.16
N MET A 182 15.15 2.16 -3.92
CA MET A 182 13.87 1.72 -3.37
C MET A 182 12.74 2.57 -3.99
N PRO A 183 11.65 1.96 -4.48
CA PRO A 183 10.54 2.74 -5.04
C PRO A 183 9.90 3.61 -3.95
N SER A 184 9.70 4.88 -4.25
CA SER A 184 8.99 5.80 -3.37
C SER A 184 7.48 5.56 -3.39
N GLN A 185 6.77 6.07 -2.38
CA GLN A 185 5.32 5.95 -2.25
C GLN A 185 4.55 6.39 -3.52
N PRO A 186 4.92 7.50 -4.20
CA PRO A 186 4.30 7.86 -5.48
C PRO A 186 4.50 6.80 -6.58
N GLU A 187 5.70 6.22 -6.70
CA GLU A 187 6.03 5.15 -7.68
C GLU A 187 5.15 3.92 -7.45
N MET A 188 5.00 3.51 -6.18
CA MET A 188 4.15 2.38 -5.77
C MET A 188 2.67 2.68 -6.01
N SER A 189 2.21 3.90 -5.69
CA SER A 189 0.82 4.32 -5.91
C SER A 189 0.43 4.33 -7.39
N LEU A 190 1.30 4.86 -8.27
CA LEU A 190 1.09 4.81 -9.71
C LEU A 190 1.01 3.37 -10.21
N THR A 191 1.90 2.50 -9.74
CA THR A 191 1.88 1.07 -10.06
C THR A 191 0.56 0.41 -9.66
N ILE A 192 0.08 0.62 -8.43
CA ILE A 192 -1.20 0.07 -7.97
C ILE A 192 -2.37 0.59 -8.82
N ASN A 193 -2.36 1.89 -9.17
CA ASN A 193 -3.40 2.46 -10.04
C ASN A 193 -3.38 1.88 -11.46
N TYR A 194 -2.19 1.63 -12.02
CA TYR A 194 -2.05 0.96 -13.32
C TYR A 194 -2.71 -0.41 -13.30
N PHE A 195 -2.45 -1.22 -12.26
CA PHE A 195 -3.05 -2.55 -12.09
C PHE A 195 -4.57 -2.50 -11.98
N LYS A 196 -5.07 -1.55 -11.19
CA LYS A 196 -6.51 -1.35 -11.04
C LYS A 196 -7.20 -1.01 -12.37
N ASN A 197 -6.59 -0.14 -13.17
CA ASN A 197 -7.20 0.37 -14.40
C ASN A 197 -7.03 -0.56 -15.60
N LYS A 198 -5.88 -1.25 -15.71
CA LYS A 198 -5.57 -2.12 -16.86
C LYS A 198 -5.98 -3.58 -16.66
N TYR A 199 -5.95 -4.08 -15.43
CA TYR A 199 -6.15 -5.51 -15.14
C TYR A 199 -7.33 -5.80 -14.22
N ASP A 200 -8.08 -4.78 -13.80
CA ASP A 200 -9.12 -4.89 -12.77
C ASP A 200 -8.58 -5.58 -11.49
N ILE A 201 -7.31 -5.32 -11.15
CA ILE A 201 -6.68 -5.85 -9.93
C ILE A 201 -6.61 -4.75 -8.87
N VAL A 202 -7.22 -4.99 -7.71
CA VAL A 202 -7.06 -4.15 -6.52
C VAL A 202 -5.95 -4.74 -5.65
N VAL A 203 -4.89 -3.97 -5.43
CA VAL A 203 -3.79 -4.36 -4.54
C VAL A 203 -4.05 -3.78 -3.15
N LEU A 204 -4.26 -4.64 -2.17
CA LEU A 204 -4.39 -4.29 -0.76
C LEU A 204 -3.01 -4.39 -0.10
N SER A 205 -2.35 -3.25 0.10
CA SER A 205 -1.07 -3.19 0.80
C SER A 205 -1.29 -2.96 2.29
N ILE A 206 -0.70 -3.83 3.10
CA ILE A 206 -0.86 -3.90 4.55
C ILE A 206 0.51 -3.87 5.20
N ILE A 207 0.69 -2.96 6.15
CA ILE A 207 1.90 -2.89 6.96
C ILE A 207 1.67 -3.75 8.20
N ILE A 208 2.62 -4.59 8.58
CA ILE A 208 2.61 -5.36 9.82
C ILE A 208 3.97 -5.16 10.49
N ASP A 209 3.97 -4.65 11.71
CA ASP A 209 5.18 -4.53 12.50
C ASP A 209 5.50 -5.93 13.07
N ASP A 210 6.67 -6.47 12.73
CA ASP A 210 7.06 -7.84 13.10
C ASP A 210 7.31 -7.94 14.61
N ALA A 211 6.24 -8.14 15.37
CA ALA A 211 6.27 -8.60 16.75
C ALA A 211 4.86 -9.00 17.19
N ARG A 212 4.47 -10.28 16.97
CA ARG A 212 3.64 -11.09 17.89
C ARG A 212 3.27 -12.47 17.34
N LYS A 213 2.80 -13.32 18.26
CA LYS A 213 2.41 -14.73 18.09
C LYS A 213 1.52 -14.94 16.86
N ARG A 214 1.63 -16.12 16.26
CA ARG A 214 0.93 -16.52 15.01
C ARG A 214 -0.57 -16.20 14.99
N ASP A 215 -1.25 -16.30 16.13
CA ASP A 215 -2.70 -16.06 16.23
C ASP A 215 -3.05 -14.57 16.23
N GLU A 216 -2.21 -13.72 16.84
CA GLU A 216 -2.37 -12.26 16.83
C GLU A 216 -2.08 -11.69 15.43
N LEU A 217 -1.11 -12.27 14.73
CA LEU A 217 -0.78 -11.93 13.35
C LEU A 217 -1.97 -12.15 12.40
N LEU A 218 -2.73 -13.23 12.58
CA LEU A 218 -3.87 -13.54 11.70
C LEU A 218 -5.01 -12.54 11.89
N GLU A 219 -5.33 -12.19 13.14
CA GLU A 219 -6.39 -11.24 13.43
C GLU A 219 -6.01 -9.83 12.98
N GLU A 220 -4.75 -9.44 13.16
CA GLU A 220 -4.22 -8.19 12.62
C GLU A 220 -4.31 -8.15 11.09
N VAL A 221 -3.90 -9.22 10.40
CA VAL A 221 -4.03 -9.34 8.94
C VAL A 221 -5.48 -9.18 8.52
N ARG A 222 -6.44 -9.85 9.18
CA ARG A 222 -7.87 -9.71 8.86
C ARG A 222 -8.38 -8.29 9.05
N ASN A 223 -8.04 -7.66 10.17
CA ASN A 223 -8.46 -6.30 10.49
C ASN A 223 -7.93 -5.31 9.46
N LYS A 224 -6.64 -5.41 9.11
CA LYS A 224 -6.02 -4.53 8.10
C LYS A 224 -6.53 -4.82 6.69
N ILE A 225 -6.79 -6.08 6.32
CA ILE A 225 -7.46 -6.40 5.04
C ILE A 225 -8.85 -5.79 5.02
N THR A 226 -9.63 -5.91 6.10
CA THR A 226 -10.99 -5.37 6.21
C THR A 226 -10.98 -3.86 6.04
N GLU A 227 -10.11 -3.16 6.78
CA GLU A 227 -9.96 -1.70 6.67
C GLU A 227 -9.56 -1.27 5.26
N LYS A 228 -8.54 -1.92 4.66
CA LYS A 228 -8.08 -1.61 3.30
C LYS A 228 -9.14 -1.92 2.24
N LEU A 229 -9.91 -2.99 2.42
CA LEU A 229 -11.00 -3.37 1.54
C LEU A 229 -12.13 -2.35 1.62
N GLU A 230 -12.57 -1.99 2.82
CA GLU A 230 -13.57 -0.96 3.02
C GLU A 230 -13.12 0.38 2.44
N ASN A 231 -11.88 0.78 2.70
CA ASN A 231 -11.31 1.99 2.14
C ASN A 231 -11.25 1.93 0.61
N ALA A 232 -10.90 0.79 0.00
CA ALA A 232 -10.94 0.63 -1.45
C ALA A 232 -12.37 0.80 -2.01
N ILE A 233 -13.38 0.30 -1.29
CA ILE A 233 -14.80 0.41 -1.64
C ILE A 233 -15.35 1.84 -1.40
N LYS A 234 -14.94 2.51 -0.32
CA LYS A 234 -15.40 3.86 0.08
C LYS A 234 -14.71 4.97 -0.72
N SER A 235 -13.38 4.89 -0.89
CA SER A 235 -12.57 5.87 -1.63
C SER A 235 -12.85 5.88 -3.13
N SER A 236 -13.52 4.85 -3.63
CA SER A 236 -14.10 4.86 -4.96
C SER A 236 -15.42 5.63 -4.98
N GLY A 237 -15.41 6.91 -4.61
CA GLY A 237 -16.54 7.85 -4.82
C GLY A 237 -17.07 7.90 -6.28
N SER A 238 -16.47 7.15 -7.20
CA SER A 238 -17.09 6.68 -8.43
C SER A 238 -17.79 5.33 -8.21
N SER A 239 -19.10 5.33 -8.40
CA SER A 239 -20.02 4.18 -8.55
C SER A 239 -19.48 2.93 -9.28
N ARG A 240 -18.35 3.00 -9.99
CA ARG A 240 -17.75 1.90 -10.76
C ARG A 240 -17.24 0.73 -9.93
N LEU A 241 -16.50 0.96 -8.83
CA LEU A 241 -15.97 -0.18 -8.05
C LEU A 241 -17.07 -0.82 -7.21
N SER A 242 -17.91 -0.03 -6.54
CA SER A 242 -19.03 -0.53 -5.76
C SER A 242 -20.02 -1.32 -6.61
N ASN A 243 -20.33 -0.84 -7.82
CA ASN A 243 -21.30 -1.50 -8.70
C ASN A 243 -20.71 -2.71 -9.43
N ASN A 244 -19.39 -2.74 -9.68
CA ASN A 244 -18.71 -3.82 -10.41
C ASN A 244 -17.67 -4.55 -9.56
N ILE A 245 -17.82 -4.60 -8.23
CA ILE A 245 -16.81 -5.21 -7.33
C ILE A 245 -16.53 -6.68 -7.67
N LYS A 246 -17.52 -7.38 -8.25
CA LYS A 246 -17.41 -8.76 -8.72
C LYS A 246 -16.45 -8.93 -9.90
N LYS A 247 -16.19 -7.87 -10.68
CA LYS A 247 -15.23 -7.84 -11.79
C LYS A 247 -13.78 -7.83 -11.28
N TYR A 248 -13.56 -7.23 -10.10
CA TYR A 248 -12.21 -7.03 -9.58
C TYR A 248 -11.66 -8.27 -8.89
N ARG A 249 -10.36 -8.49 -9.08
CA ARG A 249 -9.57 -9.45 -8.31
C ARG A 249 -8.69 -8.71 -7.31
N PHE A 250 -8.48 -9.30 -6.15
CA PHE A 250 -7.80 -8.69 -5.01
C PHE A 250 -6.50 -9.44 -4.74
N GLY A 251 -5.38 -8.71 -4.77
CA GLY A 251 -4.08 -9.19 -4.32
C GLY A 251 -3.74 -8.54 -2.97
N VAL A 252 -3.18 -9.31 -2.04
CA VAL A 252 -2.80 -8.79 -0.71
C VAL A 252 -1.29 -8.82 -0.57
N ILE A 253 -0.69 -7.64 -0.38
CA ILE A 253 0.74 -7.47 -0.15
C ILE A 253 0.95 -7.07 1.31
N ILE A 254 1.80 -7.81 2.01
CA ILE A 254 2.20 -7.55 3.39
C ILE A 254 3.60 -6.93 3.38
N THR A 255 3.85 -5.94 4.23
CA THR A 255 5.16 -5.30 4.36
C THR A 255 5.48 -4.90 5.79
N ASP A 256 6.75 -4.91 6.16
CA ASP A 256 7.30 -4.32 7.39
C ASP A 256 7.98 -2.96 7.11
N ASN A 257 7.63 -2.33 5.99
CA ASN A 257 8.26 -1.16 5.38
C ASN A 257 9.65 -1.39 4.76
N THR A 258 10.31 -2.52 5.03
CA THR A 258 11.63 -2.85 4.47
C THR A 258 11.54 -3.92 3.38
N HIS A 259 10.56 -4.81 3.51
CA HIS A 259 10.36 -5.94 2.64
C HIS A 259 8.89 -6.11 2.29
N TYR A 260 8.61 -6.56 1.07
CA TYR A 260 7.25 -6.80 0.60
C TYR A 260 7.08 -8.29 0.36
N GLN A 261 5.98 -8.84 0.84
CA GLN A 261 5.61 -10.25 0.73
C GLN A 261 4.19 -10.36 0.18
N LEU A 262 3.89 -11.49 -0.46
CA LEU A 262 2.60 -11.70 -1.10
C LEU A 262 1.81 -12.78 -0.36
N LEU A 263 0.57 -12.46 0.04
CA LEU A 263 -0.30 -13.41 0.71
C LEU A 263 -1.10 -14.22 -0.33
N LYS A 264 -0.95 -15.53 -0.28
CA LYS A 264 -1.78 -16.50 -0.99
C LYS A 264 -2.91 -16.98 -0.11
N ILE A 265 -4.12 -17.00 -0.67
CA ILE A 265 -5.33 -17.52 -0.05
C ILE A 265 -5.82 -18.67 -0.92
N ASN A 266 -5.94 -19.87 -0.34
CA ASN A 266 -6.32 -21.11 -1.04
C ASN A 266 -5.48 -21.37 -2.31
N ASN A 267 -4.16 -21.25 -2.16
CA ASN A 267 -3.16 -21.41 -3.22
C ASN A 267 -3.21 -20.36 -4.34
N LYS A 268 -4.05 -19.33 -4.24
CA LYS A 268 -4.15 -18.24 -5.22
C LYS A 268 -3.56 -16.95 -4.66
N VAL A 269 -2.79 -16.22 -5.47
CA VAL A 269 -2.33 -14.86 -5.13
C VAL A 269 -3.37 -13.79 -5.45
N LEU A 270 -4.36 -14.12 -6.28
CA LEU A 270 -5.50 -13.27 -6.60
C LEU A 270 -6.79 -13.93 -6.12
N SER A 271 -7.57 -13.18 -5.35
CA SER A 271 -8.84 -13.62 -4.75
C SER A 271 -10.00 -12.78 -5.27
N THR A 272 -11.16 -13.40 -5.42
CA THR A 272 -12.43 -12.67 -5.59
C THR A 272 -12.84 -11.99 -4.28
N ILE A 273 -13.75 -11.02 -4.37
CA ILE A 273 -14.33 -10.39 -3.17
C ILE A 273 -14.98 -11.42 -2.23
N GLY A 274 -15.60 -12.47 -2.77
CA GLY A 274 -16.21 -13.54 -1.98
C GLY A 274 -15.18 -14.37 -1.23
N GLU A 275 -14.04 -14.66 -1.85
CA GLU A 275 -12.92 -15.36 -1.18
C GLU A 275 -12.31 -14.49 -0.07
N ILE A 276 -12.11 -13.19 -0.30
CA ILE A 276 -11.63 -12.26 0.74
C ILE A 276 -12.63 -12.17 1.90
N LYS A 277 -13.94 -12.03 1.62
CA LYS A 277 -14.97 -11.98 2.67
C LYS A 277 -15.05 -13.28 3.47
N ARG A 278 -14.96 -14.43 2.82
CA ARG A 278 -14.89 -15.74 3.50
C ARG A 278 -13.65 -15.84 4.39
N PHE A 279 -12.51 -15.36 3.91
CA PHE A 279 -11.29 -15.29 4.70
C PHE A 279 -11.48 -14.42 5.97
N ILE A 280 -12.05 -13.22 5.83
CA ILE A 280 -12.31 -12.31 6.95
C ILE A 280 -13.29 -12.93 7.97
N ALA A 281 -14.35 -13.62 7.50
CA ALA A 281 -15.40 -14.17 8.36
C ALA A 281 -15.05 -15.53 8.99
N SER A 282 -13.93 -16.14 8.60
CA SER A 282 -13.57 -17.50 9.04
C SER A 282 -12.87 -17.53 10.40
N GLN A 283 -13.09 -18.62 11.15
CA GLN A 283 -12.54 -18.85 12.48
C GLN A 283 -11.07 -19.27 12.44
N ASN A 284 -10.31 -19.07 13.52
CA ASN A 284 -8.87 -19.37 13.58
C ASN A 284 -8.53 -20.86 13.33
N THR A 285 -9.40 -21.77 13.75
CA THR A 285 -9.26 -23.22 13.52
C THR A 285 -9.37 -23.60 12.04
N SER A 286 -9.90 -22.73 11.20
CA SER A 286 -10.11 -22.98 9.77
C SER A 286 -8.85 -22.78 8.92
N PHE A 287 -7.66 -22.62 9.49
CA PHE A 287 -6.46 -22.20 8.76
C PHE A 287 -5.28 -23.15 8.78
N SER A 288 -4.50 -23.17 7.70
CA SER A 288 -3.10 -23.62 7.68
C SER A 288 -2.22 -22.50 7.13
N PHE A 289 -1.15 -22.12 7.84
CA PHE A 289 -0.24 -21.05 7.42
C PHE A 289 1.16 -21.59 7.12
N ARG A 290 1.74 -21.20 5.99
CA ARG A 290 3.11 -21.55 5.57
C ARG A 290 3.86 -20.30 5.10
N ARG A 291 5.17 -20.26 5.28
CA ARG A 291 6.07 -19.29 4.65
C ARG A 291 6.86 -19.99 3.55
N THR A 292 6.96 -19.37 2.38
CA THR A 292 7.67 -19.93 1.22
C THR A 292 8.53 -18.86 0.57
N ASN A 293 9.81 -19.14 0.39
CA ASN A 293 10.71 -18.25 -0.35
C ASN A 293 10.52 -18.45 -1.85
N VAL A 294 10.30 -17.37 -2.59
CA VAL A 294 10.23 -17.39 -4.05
C VAL A 294 11.62 -17.07 -4.59
N ALA A 295 12.28 -18.09 -5.14
CA ALA A 295 13.57 -17.91 -5.79
C ALA A 295 13.45 -16.89 -6.94
N SER A 296 14.36 -15.92 -6.97
CA SER A 296 14.53 -15.08 -8.15
C SER A 296 15.03 -15.99 -9.28
N ARG A 297 14.15 -16.44 -10.18
CA ARG A 297 14.61 -17.00 -11.45
C ARG A 297 15.33 -15.87 -12.19
N SER A 298 16.65 -15.84 -12.08
CA SER A 298 17.49 -15.25 -13.10
C SER A 298 17.33 -16.13 -14.33
N SER A 299 16.45 -15.73 -15.24
CA SER A 299 16.61 -16.18 -16.62
C SER A 299 17.91 -15.55 -17.10
N SER A 300 18.93 -16.41 -17.21
CA SER A 300 20.18 -16.19 -17.95
C SER A 300 19.92 -15.51 -19.29
#